data_AF-A0A662CXW9-F1
#
_entry.id   AF-A0A662CXW9-F1
#
_cell.length_a   1.000
_cell.length_b   1.000
_cell.length_c   1.000
_cell.angle_alpha   90.00
_cell.angle_beta   90.00
_cell.angle_gamma   90.00
#
_symmetry.space_group_name_H-M   'P 1'
#
loop_
_entity.id
_entity.type
_entity.pdbx_description
1 polymer ?
#
loop_
_entity_poly.entity_id
_entity_poly.type
_entity_poly.pdbx_seq_one_letter_code
_entity_poly.pdbx_strand_id
1 'polypeptide(L)'
;MENFAKKFIFYLFRWQLSTPILSVVLIALASLNKWAAAAIANLIGGTIFFWIDRWIFKENVFLPLWEIKENIRCVDCGRIAKGFRLVKTPNYDRTTDKKPEFRCEKCSKRKLEELKKRGVKI
;
A
#
# COMPACT_ATOMS: atom_id res chain seq x y z
N MET A 1 13.25 -10.49 4.84
CA MET A 1 12.74 -11.70 5.53
C MET A 1 12.45 -11.45 7.01
N GLU A 2 13.33 -10.75 7.76
CA GLU A 2 13.14 -10.47 9.20
C GLU A 2 11.79 -9.80 9.55
N ASN A 3 11.32 -8.87 8.71
CA ASN A 3 10.02 -8.21 8.91
C ASN A 3 8.81 -9.13 8.69
N PHE A 4 8.94 -10.19 7.88
CA PHE A 4 7.82 -11.10 7.62
C PHE A 4 7.61 -12.05 8.80
N ALA A 5 8.68 -12.62 9.36
CA ALA A 5 8.59 -13.50 10.53
C ALA A 5 7.99 -12.76 11.75
N LYS A 6 8.39 -11.50 11.99
CA LYS A 6 7.81 -10.65 13.05
C LYS A 6 6.31 -10.42 12.83
N LYS A 7 5.90 -10.04 11.61
CA LYS A 7 4.48 -9.88 11.25
C LYS A 7 3.69 -11.18 11.42
N PHE A 8 4.28 -12.31 11.05
CA PHE A 8 3.66 -13.62 11.22
C PHE A 8 3.46 -13.98 12.69
N ILE A 9 4.43 -13.70 13.57
CA ILE A 9 4.26 -13.89 15.02
C ILE A 9 3.12 -13.03 15.56
N PHE A 10 3.04 -11.75 15.20
CA PHE A 10 1.91 -10.88 15.61
C PHE A 10 0.57 -11.39 15.08
N TYR A 11 0.54 -11.92 13.85
CA TYR A 11 -0.63 -12.56 13.28
C TYR A 11 -1.06 -13.80 14.09
N LEU A 12 -0.12 -14.65 14.52
CA LEU A 12 -0.41 -15.79 15.38
C LEU A 12 -0.93 -15.37 16.77
N PHE A 13 -0.38 -14.32 17.37
CA PHE A 13 -0.91 -13.77 18.63
C PHE A 13 -2.33 -13.23 18.47
N ARG A 14 -2.59 -12.47 17.41
CA ARG A 14 -3.95 -12.01 17.07
C ARG A 14 -4.90 -13.20 16.88
N TRP A 15 -4.44 -14.29 16.27
CA TRP A 15 -5.24 -15.51 16.11
C TRP A 15 -5.70 -16.07 17.45
N GLN A 16 -4.82 -16.13 18.47
CA GLN A 16 -5.19 -16.59 19.81
C GLN A 16 -6.24 -15.67 20.48
N LEU A 17 -6.17 -14.37 20.22
CA LEU A 17 -7.16 -13.39 20.72
C LEU A 17 -8.51 -13.47 20.02
N SER A 18 -8.61 -14.15 18.88
CA SER A 18 -9.90 -14.26 18.18
C SER A 18 -10.91 -15.10 18.94
N THR A 19 -10.48 -16.22 19.51
CA THR A 19 -11.31 -17.14 20.28
C THR A 19 -12.00 -16.49 21.50
N PRO A 20 -11.30 -15.77 22.41
CA PRO A 20 -11.96 -15.12 23.54
C PRO A 20 -12.90 -14.01 23.09
N ILE A 21 -12.56 -13.23 22.06
CA ILE A 21 -13.42 -12.15 21.55
C ILE A 21 -14.74 -12.71 21.01
N LEU A 22 -14.68 -13.75 20.16
CA LEU A 22 -15.90 -14.39 19.66
C LEU A 22 -16.69 -15.06 20.78
N SER A 23 -16.00 -15.70 21.74
CA SER A 23 -16.65 -16.38 22.87
C SER A 23 -17.45 -15.41 23.74
N VAL A 24 -16.91 -14.21 24.03
CA VAL A 24 -17.62 -13.17 24.77
C VAL A 24 -18.90 -12.74 24.04
N VAL A 25 -18.84 -12.57 22.71
CA VAL A 25 -20.02 -12.21 21.92
C VAL A 25 -21.05 -13.34 21.93
N LEU A 26 -20.63 -14.60 21.82
CA LEU A 26 -21.53 -15.74 21.87
C LEU A 26 -22.19 -15.91 23.24
N ILE A 27 -21.47 -15.66 24.33
CA ILE A 27 -22.03 -15.67 25.70
C ILE A 27 -23.03 -14.53 25.87
N ALA A 28 -22.70 -13.32 25.41
CA ALA A 28 -23.60 -12.17 25.47
C ALA A 28 -24.89 -12.38 24.65
N LEU A 29 -24.82 -13.17 23.58
CA LEU A 29 -25.94 -13.51 22.69
C LEU A 29 -26.50 -14.92 22.96
N ALA A 30 -26.26 -15.50 24.14
CA ALA A 30 -26.63 -16.89 24.43
C ALA A 30 -28.15 -17.17 24.33
N SER A 31 -28.99 -16.14 24.43
CA SER A 31 -30.46 -16.23 24.29
C SER A 31 -30.94 -16.26 22.83
N LEU A 32 -30.07 -15.97 21.86
CA LEU A 32 -30.40 -16.00 20.43
C LEU A 32 -30.21 -17.40 19.85
N ASN A 33 -30.80 -17.63 18.68
CA ASN A 33 -30.51 -18.82 17.88
C ASN A 33 -29.00 -18.88 17.60
N LYS A 34 -28.39 -20.06 17.79
CA LYS A 34 -26.96 -20.34 17.57
C LYS A 34 -26.45 -19.81 16.22
N TRP A 35 -27.26 -19.94 15.16
CA TRP A 35 -26.90 -19.44 13.83
C TRP A 35 -26.86 -17.91 13.76
N ALA A 36 -27.81 -17.24 14.42
CA ALA A 36 -27.86 -15.78 14.49
C ALA A 36 -26.73 -15.22 15.36
N ALA A 37 -26.49 -15.83 16.53
CA ALA A 37 -25.39 -15.45 17.41
C ALA A 37 -24.02 -15.64 16.73
N ALA A 38 -23.83 -16.74 16.00
CA ALA A 38 -22.61 -16.98 15.22
C ALA A 38 -22.44 -15.98 14.07
N ALA A 39 -23.52 -15.65 13.34
CA ALA A 39 -23.46 -14.65 12.29
C ALA A 39 -23.03 -13.27 12.84
N ILE A 40 -23.62 -12.85 13.96
CA ILE A 40 -23.28 -11.59 14.62
C ILE A 40 -21.85 -11.60 15.16
N ALA A 41 -21.43 -12.68 15.81
CA ALA A 41 -20.06 -12.84 16.31
C ALA A 41 -19.02 -12.74 15.19
N ASN A 42 -19.29 -13.33 14.03
CA ASN A 42 -18.41 -13.22 12.86
C ASN A 42 -18.38 -11.81 12.27
N LEU A 43 -19.50 -11.09 12.25
CA LEU A 43 -19.53 -9.69 11.77
C LEU A 43 -18.75 -8.75 12.70
N ILE A 44 -18.92 -8.89 14.01
CA ILE A 44 -18.19 -8.11 15.01
C ILE A 44 -16.70 -8.45 14.95
N GLY A 45 -16.38 -9.75 14.96
CA GLY A 45 -15.00 -10.24 14.85
C GLY A 45 -14.33 -9.74 13.56
N GLY A 46 -14.99 -9.89 12.42
CA GLY A 46 -14.49 -9.41 11.13
C GLY A 46 -14.23 -7.90 11.11
N THR A 47 -15.11 -7.11 11.71
CA THR A 47 -14.93 -5.65 11.80
C THR A 47 -13.70 -5.28 12.62
N ILE A 48 -13.47 -5.94 13.77
CA ILE A 48 -12.32 -5.69 14.64
C ILE A 48 -11.02 -6.20 13.98
N PHE A 49 -11.01 -7.44 13.50
CA PHE A 49 -9.81 -8.08 12.95
C PHE A 49 -9.35 -7.46 11.65
N PHE A 50 -10.26 -6.94 10.83
CA PHE A 50 -9.90 -6.23 9.60
C PHE A 50 -8.90 -5.09 9.87
N TRP A 51 -9.15 -4.27 10.90
CA TRP A 51 -8.26 -3.15 11.23
C TRP A 51 -6.91 -3.63 11.77
N ILE A 52 -6.90 -4.69 12.58
CA ILE A 52 -5.68 -5.26 13.15
C ILE A 52 -4.84 -5.91 12.05
N ASP A 53 -5.43 -6.73 11.19
CA ASP A 53 -4.74 -7.38 10.07
C ASP A 53 -4.19 -6.35 9.09
N ARG A 54 -4.97 -5.30 8.79
CA ARG A 54 -4.50 -4.16 7.98
C ARG A 54 -3.29 -3.46 8.60
N TRP A 55 -3.20 -3.40 9.92
CA TRP A 55 -2.05 -2.81 10.61
C TRP A 55 -0.83 -3.74 10.59
N ILE A 56 -1.01 -5.03 10.88
CA ILE A 56 0.06 -6.06 10.86
C ILE A 56 0.67 -6.18 9.46
N PHE A 57 -0.18 -6.26 8.44
CA PHE A 57 0.22 -6.44 7.04
C PHE A 57 0.29 -5.13 6.27
N LYS A 58 0.43 -3.99 6.94
CA LYS A 58 0.75 -2.74 6.25
C LYS A 58 2.10 -2.91 5.55
N GLU A 59 2.07 -3.16 4.26
CA GLU A 59 3.25 -3.17 3.43
C GLU A 59 3.43 -1.77 2.86
N ASN A 60 4.62 -1.23 3.06
CA ASN A 60 5.08 -0.05 2.35
C ASN A 60 5.50 -0.47 0.95
N VAL A 61 4.61 -1.11 0.17
CA VAL A 61 4.85 -1.32 -1.26
C VAL A 61 4.67 0.02 -1.94
N PHE A 62 5.70 0.85 -1.82
CA PHE A 62 5.83 2.07 -2.62
C PHE A 62 6.26 1.62 -4.01
N LEU A 63 5.29 1.21 -4.83
CA LEU A 63 5.52 1.11 -6.26
C LEU A 63 5.83 2.52 -6.78
N PRO A 64 6.89 2.71 -7.59
CA PRO A 64 7.15 3.99 -8.20
C PRO A 64 5.94 4.41 -9.03
N LEU A 65 5.32 5.53 -8.68
CA LEU A 65 4.21 6.10 -9.43
C LEU A 65 4.76 6.83 -10.66
N TRP A 66 4.39 6.34 -11.83
CA TRP A 66 4.76 6.93 -13.11
C TRP A 66 3.54 7.56 -13.77
N GLU A 67 3.68 8.81 -14.20
CA GLU A 67 2.76 9.48 -15.12
C GLU A 67 3.27 9.34 -16.54
N ILE A 68 2.39 8.90 -17.44
CA ILE A 68 2.68 8.72 -18.87
C ILE A 68 1.69 9.54 -19.68
N LYS A 69 2.18 10.36 -20.61
CA LYS A 69 1.36 11.18 -21.51
C LYS A 69 1.87 11.08 -22.95
N GLU A 70 0.95 11.08 -23.91
CA GLU A 70 1.30 11.13 -25.33
C GLU A 70 1.49 12.57 -25.83
N ASN A 71 2.20 12.73 -26.95
CA ASN A 71 2.39 14.01 -27.65
C ASN A 71 2.90 15.17 -26.78
N ILE A 72 3.78 14.90 -25.81
CA ILE A 72 4.40 15.94 -25.00
C ILE A 72 5.71 16.41 -25.62
N ARG A 73 6.06 17.67 -25.36
CA ARG A 73 7.38 18.21 -25.69
C ARG A 73 8.35 17.88 -24.54
N CYS A 74 9.37 17.08 -24.81
CA CYS A 74 10.37 16.71 -23.81
C CYS A 74 11.10 17.96 -23.28
N VAL A 75 11.21 18.11 -21.96
CA VAL A 75 11.89 19.27 -21.34
C VAL A 75 13.40 19.31 -21.61
N ASP A 76 14.04 18.16 -21.81
CA ASP A 76 15.50 18.08 -21.98
C ASP A 76 15.93 18.18 -23.45
N CYS A 77 15.18 17.57 -24.38
CA CYS A 77 15.58 17.48 -25.79
C CYS A 77 14.60 18.14 -26.77
N GLY A 78 13.47 18.67 -26.29
CA GLY A 78 12.50 19.39 -27.10
C GLY A 78 11.69 18.55 -28.10
N ARG A 79 11.98 17.25 -28.27
CA ARG A 79 11.25 16.36 -29.18
C ARG A 79 9.82 16.10 -28.69
N ILE A 80 8.87 16.04 -29.64
CA ILE A 80 7.51 15.57 -29.41
C ILE A 80 7.51 14.04 -29.37
N ALA A 81 7.14 13.46 -28.24
CA ALA A 81 7.12 12.01 -28.04
C ALA A 81 6.20 11.64 -26.87
N LYS A 82 6.07 10.33 -26.62
CA LYS A 82 5.56 9.81 -25.37
C LYS A 82 6.44 10.25 -24.20
N GLY A 83 5.83 10.91 -23.23
CA GLY A 83 6.48 11.42 -22.04
C GLY A 83 6.26 10.56 -20.82
N PHE A 84 7.33 10.46 -20.03
CA PHE A 84 7.39 9.73 -18.79
C PHE A 84 7.79 10.70 -17.68
N ARG A 85 7.15 10.57 -16.53
CA ARG A 85 7.46 11.34 -15.33
C ARG A 85 7.37 10.45 -14.11
N LEU A 86 8.47 10.35 -13.37
CA LEU A 86 8.47 9.72 -12.05
C LEU A 86 7.86 10.71 -11.05
N VAL A 87 6.74 10.33 -10.43
CA VAL A 87 5.98 11.20 -9.54
C VAL A 87 6.27 10.89 -8.09
N LYS A 88 6.27 9.61 -7.72
CA LYS A 88 6.43 9.22 -6.32
C LYS A 88 7.18 7.91 -6.16
N THR A 89 8.08 7.85 -5.20
CA THR A 89 8.76 6.65 -4.71
C THR A 89 8.88 6.72 -3.18
N PRO A 90 9.43 5.72 -2.46
CA PRO A 90 9.50 5.76 -0.99
C PRO A 90 10.21 7.01 -0.43
N ASN A 91 11.17 7.60 -1.16
CA ASN A 91 11.94 8.76 -0.72
C ASN A 91 11.99 9.89 -1.76
N TYR A 92 10.98 9.95 -2.63
CA TYR A 92 10.83 10.99 -3.66
C TYR A 92 9.35 11.27 -3.88
N ASP A 93 8.90 12.52 -3.72
CA ASP A 93 7.50 12.89 -3.96
C ASP A 93 7.42 14.20 -4.74
N ARG A 94 6.74 14.16 -5.88
CA ARG A 94 6.51 15.24 -6.84
C ARG A 94 5.02 15.37 -7.20
N THR A 95 4.13 14.79 -6.39
CA THR A 95 2.68 14.83 -6.61
C THR A 95 2.13 16.26 -6.65
N THR A 96 2.77 17.21 -5.98
CA THR A 96 2.33 18.61 -5.86
C THR A 96 3.07 19.60 -6.77
N ASP A 97 3.91 19.14 -7.72
CA ASP A 97 4.62 20.06 -8.61
C ASP A 97 3.63 20.89 -9.45
N LYS A 98 3.72 22.22 -9.32
CA LYS A 98 2.93 23.17 -10.12
C LYS A 98 3.30 23.19 -11.61
N LYS A 99 4.48 22.67 -11.98
CA LYS A 99 4.99 22.59 -13.36
C LYS A 99 5.51 21.17 -13.64
N PRO A 100 4.64 20.25 -14.10
CA PRO A 100 5.04 18.86 -14.30
C PRO A 100 5.99 18.73 -15.49
N GLU A 101 7.19 18.20 -15.25
CA GLU A 101 8.21 17.98 -16.27
C GLU A 101 8.11 16.57 -16.87
N PHE A 102 7.71 16.49 -18.14
CA PHE A 102 7.70 15.23 -18.87
C PHE A 102 8.96 15.09 -19.73
N ARG A 103 9.53 13.88 -19.73
CA ARG A 103 10.73 13.54 -20.51
C ARG A 103 10.42 12.39 -21.46
N CYS A 104 10.99 12.42 -22.66
CA CYS A 104 10.91 11.27 -23.56
C CYS A 104 11.62 10.04 -22.95
N GLU A 105 11.40 8.85 -23.49
CA GLU A 105 11.94 7.60 -22.93
C GLU A 105 13.46 7.65 -22.67
N LYS A 106 14.24 8.14 -23.64
CA LYS A 106 15.72 8.24 -23.51
C LYS A 106 16.13 9.19 -22.39
N CYS A 107 15.53 10.38 -22.33
CA CYS A 107 15.83 11.39 -21.31
C CYS A 107 15.34 10.97 -19.93
N SER A 108 14.19 10.28 -19.87
CA SER A 108 13.65 9.70 -18.63
C SER A 108 14.58 8.65 -18.04
N LYS A 109 15.11 7.72 -18.86
CA LYS A 109 16.10 6.72 -18.41
C LYS A 109 17.37 7.37 -17.85
N ARG A 110 17.92 8.37 -18.55
CA ARG A 110 19.08 9.13 -18.05
C ARG A 110 18.78 9.81 -16.71
N LYS A 111 17.61 10.44 -16.59
CA LYS A 111 17.18 11.07 -15.34
C LYS A 111 17.02 10.06 -14.21
N LEU A 112 16.51 8.87 -14.52
CA LEU A 112 16.35 7.80 -13.56
C LEU A 112 17.69 7.35 -12.98
N GLU A 113 18.71 7.20 -13.82
CA GLU A 113 20.07 6.86 -13.39
C GLU A 113 20.69 7.98 -12.52
N GLU A 114 20.45 9.25 -12.84
CA GLU A 114 20.84 10.36 -11.95
C GLU A 114 20.16 10.28 -10.59
N LEU A 115 18.85 9.97 -10.56
CA LEU A 115 18.09 9.85 -9.32
C LEU A 115 18.57 8.67 -8.47
N LYS A 116 18.88 7.53 -9.10
CA LYS A 116 19.51 6.38 -8.42
C LYS A 116 20.85 6.77 -7.80
N LYS A 117 21.72 7.50 -8.54
CA LYS A 117 23.00 8.01 -8.01
C LYS A 117 22.83 8.97 -6.84
N ARG A 118 21.71 9.70 -6.79
CA ARG A 118 21.32 10.58 -5.65
C ARG A 118 20.66 9.82 -4.49
N GLY A 119 20.52 8.50 -4.59
CA GLY A 119 19.94 7.66 -3.54
C GLY A 119 18.41 7.55 -3.57
N VAL A 120 17.74 7.97 -4.65
CA VAL A 120 16.30 7.74 -4.81
C VAL A 120 16.05 6.25 -5.03
N LYS A 121 15.21 5.68 -4.17
CA LYS A 121 14.74 4.29 -4.27
C LYS A 121 13.67 4.25 -5.35
N ILE A 122 13.89 3.48 -6.41
CA ILE A 122 13.00 3.33 -7.57
C ILE A 122 12.64 1.86 -7.68
#